data_AF-A0A8H7IXR1-F1
#
_entry.id   AF-A0A8H7IXR1-F1
#
_cell.length_a   1.000
_cell.length_b   1.000
_cell.length_c   1.000
_cell.angle_alpha   90.00
_cell.angle_beta   90.00
_cell.angle_gamma   90.00
#
_symmetry.space_group_name_H-M   'P 1'
#
loop_
_entity.id
_entity.type
_entity.pdbx_description
1 polymer ?
#
loop_
_entity_poly.entity_id
_entity_poly.type
_entity_poly.pdbx_seq_one_letter_code
_entity_poly.pdbx_strand_id
1 'polypeptide(L)'
;MPPTNSATSSASTTSKIKRQKISHATGRNDERVRRNVDAAGVMAQNAVQSPLLRLPAELRSTIWNIVYGNMMVVIHSNNQKSGHKPSFRLKFDTHENVITEHFLTDAPVSAPKLVCRQFWAETSEVFLKSCTVRTASRKAFRVLALSEQPIVQRVQKLIIAYARTWPSDFPRSWANYLTSSLVGRFKNLRGVEMYLWVVHGYQLRRTDVLNDDLWKSNKLPAIIRSFQQHKLEPALTSVNYLPYRWVHETAWNASTVINEAIRTELLKPAQNATQSPLLRLQAELRNAMWELILSDRDGYKQKEDKTAHLPGFVCKQFWAEVSEIFMSSFTLRIDDPNIFQAFVMSGSPLIPRVRRLFLISQVYCPDTFALEWADTLTPSIVGRLESLQGLRLKLQMQNDPLESWHMIDIMDDRKRENSKLMEIIRTFQQHKLHEAITSVHIDLWVEAASRYLYLSRVCEVIRENLLQYEPRADDQDA
;
A
#
# COMPACT_ATOMS: atom_id res chain seq x y z
N MET A 1 -64.98 -29.98 -13.01
CA MET A 1 -64.94 -31.40 -13.40
C MET A 1 -63.49 -31.80 -13.61
N PRO A 2 -62.99 -32.84 -12.94
CA PRO A 2 -61.63 -33.35 -13.08
C PRO A 2 -61.58 -34.47 -14.13
N PRO A 3 -60.37 -34.91 -14.52
CA PRO A 3 -60.18 -36.32 -14.84
C PRO A 3 -59.21 -36.99 -13.87
N THR A 4 -59.65 -38.19 -13.53
CA THR A 4 -59.14 -39.23 -12.65
C THR A 4 -58.17 -40.16 -13.40
N ASN A 5 -57.50 -41.01 -12.61
CA ASN A 5 -56.79 -42.26 -12.96
C ASN A 5 -55.31 -42.07 -13.37
N SER A 6 -54.35 -42.90 -12.95
CA SER A 6 -54.40 -44.28 -12.45
C SER A 6 -53.14 -44.64 -11.66
N ALA A 7 -53.30 -45.57 -10.73
CA ALA A 7 -52.25 -46.23 -9.95
C ALA A 7 -51.30 -47.10 -10.80
N THR A 8 -50.06 -47.30 -10.34
CA THR A 8 -49.34 -48.59 -10.50
C THR A 8 -48.21 -48.79 -9.48
N SER A 9 -48.35 -49.90 -8.75
CA SER A 9 -47.34 -50.85 -8.24
C SER A 9 -46.06 -50.38 -7.51
N SER A 10 -46.10 -50.62 -6.20
CA SER A 10 -45.16 -51.43 -5.40
C SER A 10 -43.85 -51.92 -6.02
N ALA A 11 -42.73 -51.52 -5.42
CA ALA A 11 -41.52 -52.35 -5.30
C ALA A 11 -40.85 -52.07 -3.94
N SER A 12 -41.01 -53.03 -3.02
CA SER A 12 -40.39 -53.08 -1.70
C SER A 12 -38.88 -53.31 -1.85
N THR A 13 -38.08 -52.27 -1.59
CA THR A 13 -36.64 -52.41 -1.34
C THR A 13 -36.37 -52.24 0.15
N THR A 14 -36.04 -53.35 0.81
CA THR A 14 -35.60 -53.41 2.20
C THR A 14 -34.31 -52.61 2.39
N SER A 15 -34.44 -51.39 2.87
CA SER A 15 -33.33 -50.54 3.28
C SER A 15 -32.72 -51.09 4.58
N LYS A 16 -31.49 -51.63 4.48
CA LYS A 16 -30.63 -51.92 5.64
C LYS A 16 -30.35 -50.60 6.37
N ILE A 17 -30.97 -50.43 7.54
CA ILE A 17 -30.73 -49.33 8.47
C ILE A 17 -29.29 -49.47 8.98
N LYS A 18 -28.36 -48.73 8.38
CA LYS A 18 -27.00 -48.57 8.86
C LYS A 18 -27.06 -47.63 10.07
N ARG A 19 -27.02 -48.22 11.27
CA ARG A 19 -27.03 -47.56 12.58
C ARG A 19 -25.93 -46.48 12.60
N GLN A 20 -26.34 -45.24 12.37
CA GLN A 20 -25.45 -44.08 12.32
C GLN A 20 -25.05 -43.76 13.77
N LYS A 21 -23.77 -43.97 14.07
CA LYS A 21 -23.14 -43.70 15.36
C LYS A 21 -23.25 -42.19 15.64
N ILE A 22 -24.18 -41.80 16.53
CA ILE A 22 -24.36 -40.44 17.02
C ILE A 22 -23.13 -40.10 17.88
N SER A 23 -22.08 -39.56 17.24
CA SER A 23 -20.91 -39.05 17.93
C SER A 23 -21.08 -37.57 18.24
N HIS A 24 -21.17 -37.24 19.54
CA HIS A 24 -20.72 -36.00 20.19
C HIS A 24 -20.69 -34.70 19.35
N ALA A 25 -21.82 -34.27 18.78
CA ALA A 25 -21.97 -32.96 18.13
C ALA A 25 -22.60 -31.88 19.03
N THR A 26 -23.05 -32.23 20.24
CA THR A 26 -23.78 -31.33 21.14
C THR A 26 -22.91 -30.24 21.79
N GLY A 27 -21.59 -30.42 21.91
CA GLY A 27 -20.71 -29.44 22.58
C GLY A 27 -20.39 -28.17 21.79
N ARG A 28 -20.46 -28.19 20.44
CA ARG A 28 -20.05 -27.02 19.62
C ARG A 28 -21.13 -25.95 19.47
N ASN A 29 -22.40 -26.29 19.63
CA ASN A 29 -23.48 -25.31 19.52
C ASN A 29 -23.56 -24.41 20.76
N ASP A 30 -23.31 -24.96 21.95
CA ASP A 30 -23.34 -24.18 23.20
C ASP A 30 -22.25 -23.11 23.27
N GLU A 31 -21.03 -23.39 22.77
CA GLU A 31 -19.97 -22.38 22.69
C GLU A 31 -20.32 -21.23 21.74
N ARG A 32 -21.01 -21.51 20.62
CA ARG A 32 -21.40 -20.48 19.66
C ARG A 32 -22.51 -19.59 20.22
N VAL A 33 -23.47 -20.18 20.93
CA VAL A 33 -24.55 -19.43 21.60
C VAL A 33 -23.97 -18.56 22.72
N ARG A 34 -23.08 -19.09 23.57
CA ARG A 34 -22.42 -18.30 24.63
C ARG A 34 -21.65 -17.10 24.09
N ARG A 35 -20.82 -17.28 23.04
CA ARG A 35 -20.07 -16.17 22.42
C ARG A 35 -20.98 -15.07 21.84
N ASN A 36 -22.17 -15.41 21.39
CA ASN A 36 -23.12 -14.43 20.84
C ASN A 36 -23.80 -13.62 21.96
N VAL A 37 -24.13 -14.25 23.09
CA VAL A 37 -24.71 -13.56 24.25
C VAL A 37 -23.70 -12.58 24.85
N ASP A 38 -22.44 -12.99 24.98
CA ASP A 38 -21.36 -12.12 25.48
C ASP A 38 -21.11 -10.93 24.54
N ALA A 39 -21.20 -11.13 23.22
CA ALA A 39 -21.03 -10.05 22.26
C ALA A 39 -22.14 -8.98 22.34
N ALA A 40 -23.39 -9.39 22.59
CA ALA A 40 -24.51 -8.47 22.78
C ALA A 40 -24.34 -7.64 24.07
N GLY A 41 -23.91 -8.28 25.17
CA GLY A 41 -23.59 -7.57 26.42
C GLY A 41 -22.48 -6.54 26.26
N VAL A 42 -21.40 -6.89 25.56
CA VAL A 42 -20.28 -5.98 25.28
C VAL A 42 -20.71 -4.79 24.40
N MET A 43 -21.59 -5.00 23.41
CA MET A 43 -22.12 -3.89 22.59
C MET A 43 -23.00 -2.95 23.40
N ALA A 44 -23.89 -3.48 24.25
CA ALA A 44 -24.72 -2.67 25.14
C ALA A 44 -23.86 -1.85 26.12
N GLN A 45 -22.85 -2.47 26.72
CA GLN A 45 -21.92 -1.79 27.62
C GLN A 45 -21.12 -0.70 26.90
N ASN A 46 -20.59 -0.97 25.70
CA ASN A 46 -19.86 0.01 24.90
C ASN A 46 -20.73 1.20 24.51
N ALA A 47 -22.01 0.97 24.18
CA ALA A 47 -22.95 2.04 23.88
C ALA A 47 -23.16 2.99 25.07
N VAL A 48 -23.13 2.47 26.30
CA VAL A 48 -23.25 3.29 27.52
C VAL A 48 -21.92 3.98 27.86
N GLN A 49 -20.81 3.25 27.78
CA GLN A 49 -19.52 3.72 28.27
C GLN A 49 -18.79 4.65 27.28
N SER A 50 -18.96 4.45 25.98
CA SER A 50 -18.31 5.28 24.96
C SER A 50 -19.07 6.59 24.76
N PRO A 51 -18.48 7.77 25.07
CA PRO A 51 -19.11 9.06 24.77
C PRO A 51 -19.44 9.23 23.29
N LEU A 52 -18.63 8.62 22.43
CA LEU A 52 -18.78 8.68 20.98
C LEU A 52 -19.97 7.84 20.48
N LEU A 53 -20.18 6.65 21.05
CA LEU A 53 -21.32 5.79 20.69
C LEU A 53 -22.66 6.30 21.26
N ARG A 54 -22.63 7.20 22.25
CA ARG A 54 -23.81 7.90 22.77
C ARG A 54 -24.30 9.04 21.86
N LEU A 55 -23.49 9.46 20.89
CA LEU A 55 -23.92 10.49 19.95
C LEU A 55 -24.98 9.96 18.97
N PRO A 56 -25.92 10.82 18.52
CA PRO A 56 -26.81 10.52 17.40
C PRO A 56 -26.05 9.96 16.19
N ALA A 57 -26.67 9.04 15.46
CA ALA A 57 -26.04 8.34 14.34
C ALA A 57 -25.53 9.29 13.25
N GLU A 58 -26.22 10.42 13.07
CA GLU A 58 -25.90 11.49 12.12
C GLU A 58 -24.58 12.17 12.49
N LEU A 59 -24.40 12.51 13.78
CA LEU A 59 -23.16 13.10 14.28
C LEU A 59 -22.01 12.11 14.19
N ARG A 60 -22.24 10.83 14.55
CA ARG A 60 -21.22 9.78 14.39
C ARG A 60 -20.79 9.63 12.93
N SER A 61 -21.75 9.57 12.01
CA SER A 61 -21.47 9.47 10.57
C SER A 61 -20.65 10.66 10.07
N THR A 62 -20.97 11.86 10.56
CA THR A 62 -20.22 13.09 10.26
C THR A 62 -18.79 13.00 10.78
N ILE A 63 -18.60 12.56 12.03
CA ILE A 63 -17.28 12.33 12.63
C ILE A 63 -16.50 11.28 11.83
N TRP A 64 -17.12 10.16 11.46
CA TRP A 64 -16.48 9.12 10.65
C TRP A 64 -16.08 9.63 9.28
N ASN A 65 -16.91 10.46 8.65
CA ASN A 65 -16.58 11.04 7.37
C ASN A 65 -15.45 12.07 7.49
N ILE A 66 -15.32 12.78 8.62
CA ILE A 66 -14.19 13.68 8.85
C ILE A 66 -12.89 12.88 9.10
N VAL A 67 -12.96 11.82 9.92
CA VAL A 67 -11.77 11.05 10.34
C VAL A 67 -11.30 10.08 9.26
N TYR A 68 -12.22 9.43 8.57
CA TYR A 68 -11.95 8.34 7.64
C TYR A 68 -12.38 8.65 6.21
N GLY A 69 -13.01 9.80 5.98
CA GLY A 69 -13.36 10.28 4.65
C GLY A 69 -12.12 10.48 3.80
N ASN A 70 -12.22 10.14 2.51
CA ASN A 70 -11.17 10.35 1.52
C ASN A 70 -9.83 9.64 1.81
N MET A 71 -9.77 8.73 2.79
CA MET A 71 -8.56 7.94 3.02
C MET A 71 -8.23 7.08 1.79
N MET A 72 -6.95 6.99 1.48
CA MET A 72 -6.46 6.09 0.43
C MET A 72 -6.07 4.75 1.06
N VAL A 73 -6.62 3.66 0.53
CA VAL A 73 -6.27 2.29 0.91
C VAL A 73 -5.34 1.72 -0.14
N VAL A 74 -4.05 1.57 0.18
CA VAL A 74 -3.06 0.99 -0.71
C VAL A 74 -3.00 -0.51 -0.47
N ILE A 75 -3.17 -1.26 -1.55
CA ILE A 75 -3.13 -2.71 -1.54
C ILE A 75 -1.83 -3.22 -2.13
N HIS A 76 -1.08 -3.90 -1.27
CA HIS A 76 0.16 -4.57 -1.63
C HIS A 76 -0.05 -6.08 -1.80
N SER A 77 0.69 -6.65 -2.75
CA SER A 77 0.85 -8.09 -2.91
C SER A 77 2.26 -8.44 -2.43
N ASN A 78 2.38 -8.97 -1.21
CA ASN A 78 3.66 -9.48 -0.73
C ASN A 78 3.97 -10.78 -1.48
N ASN A 79 4.91 -10.75 -2.41
CA ASN A 79 5.54 -11.97 -2.90
C ASN A 79 6.54 -12.40 -1.82
N GLN A 80 6.08 -13.15 -0.80
CA GLN A 80 7.01 -13.76 0.14
C GLN A 80 7.93 -14.71 -0.65
N LYS A 81 9.23 -14.43 -0.68
CA LYS A 81 10.26 -15.18 -1.42
C LYS A 81 10.54 -16.58 -0.84
N SER A 82 9.83 -17.03 0.19
CA SER A 82 9.99 -18.38 0.72
C SER A 82 9.44 -19.38 -0.29
N GLY A 83 10.13 -20.50 -0.54
CA GLY A 83 9.72 -21.60 -1.43
C GLY A 83 8.40 -22.32 -1.06
N HIS A 84 7.52 -21.66 -0.32
CA HIS A 84 6.15 -22.05 -0.06
C HIS A 84 5.20 -21.37 -1.05
N LYS A 85 4.09 -22.06 -1.34
CA LYS A 85 3.02 -21.62 -2.26
C LYS A 85 2.71 -20.14 -2.06
N PRO A 86 2.62 -19.33 -3.14
CA PRO A 86 2.39 -17.90 -3.01
C PRO A 86 1.07 -17.64 -2.26
N SER A 87 1.19 -17.26 -0.99
CA SER A 87 0.06 -16.80 -0.18
C SER A 87 -0.03 -15.29 -0.36
N PHE A 88 -1.06 -14.85 -1.05
CA PHE A 88 -1.29 -13.42 -1.24
C PHE A 88 -1.99 -12.87 -0.01
N ARG A 89 -1.21 -12.26 0.89
CA ARG A 89 -1.77 -11.49 1.99
C ARG A 89 -2.01 -10.06 1.51
N LEU A 90 -3.28 -9.64 1.49
CA LEU A 90 -3.63 -8.23 1.29
C LEU A 90 -3.14 -7.45 2.51
N LYS A 91 -2.18 -6.56 2.29
CA LYS A 91 -1.82 -5.53 3.26
C LYS A 91 -2.53 -4.25 2.84
N PHE A 92 -3.32 -3.72 3.76
CA PHE A 92 -4.00 -2.44 3.62
C PHE A 92 -3.18 -1.42 4.39
N ASP A 93 -2.61 -0.47 3.66
CA ASP A 93 -1.98 0.71 4.25
C ASP A 93 -2.92 1.89 3.99
N THR A 94 -3.20 2.71 5.00
CA THR A 94 -4.02 3.92 4.83
C THR A 94 -3.14 5.14 4.68
N HIS A 95 -3.56 6.11 3.89
CA HIS A 95 -2.86 7.39 3.74
C HIS A 95 -3.87 8.53 3.78
N GLU A 96 -3.52 9.62 4.45
CA GLU A 96 -4.24 10.89 4.35
C GLU A 96 -3.89 11.53 2.99
N ASN A 97 -4.90 11.97 2.24
CA ASN A 97 -4.84 12.67 0.94
C ASN A 97 -3.44 12.85 0.32
N VAL A 98 -3.01 11.88 -0.51
CA VAL A 98 -1.83 12.03 -1.36
C VAL A 98 -2.27 12.73 -2.65
N ILE A 99 -2.12 14.06 -2.70
CA ILE A 99 -2.56 14.89 -3.85
C ILE A 99 -1.48 14.98 -4.95
N THR A 100 -0.28 14.43 -4.78
CA THR A 100 0.84 14.69 -5.71
C THR A 100 1.47 13.44 -6.34
N GLU A 101 1.96 13.63 -7.57
CA GLU A 101 2.60 12.63 -8.45
C GLU A 101 3.89 12.01 -7.89
N HIS A 102 4.32 12.37 -6.68
CA HIS A 102 5.47 11.76 -6.03
C HIS A 102 5.07 10.40 -5.45
N PHE A 103 5.27 9.38 -6.27
CA PHE A 103 5.09 7.99 -5.93
C PHE A 103 5.98 7.62 -4.72
N LEU A 104 5.35 7.50 -3.54
CA LEU A 104 5.85 6.89 -2.30
C LEU A 104 6.82 7.76 -1.45
N THR A 105 6.27 8.47 -0.47
CA THR A 105 7.03 8.94 0.72
C THR A 105 6.20 8.94 1.99
N ASP A 106 4.87 9.08 1.92
CA ASP A 106 4.10 9.11 3.16
C ASP A 106 4.22 7.77 3.90
N ALA A 107 4.75 7.86 5.13
CA ALA A 107 4.74 6.76 6.07
C ALA A 107 3.32 6.20 6.09
N PRO A 108 3.14 4.87 5.98
CA PRO A 108 1.81 4.29 6.03
C PRO A 108 1.14 4.77 7.31
N VAL A 109 0.04 5.52 7.18
CA VAL A 109 -0.86 5.71 8.31
C VAL A 109 -1.32 4.31 8.60
N SER A 110 -0.90 3.78 9.74
CA SER A 110 -1.25 2.43 10.16
C SER A 110 -2.76 2.29 9.99
N ALA A 111 -3.22 1.34 9.16
CA ALA A 111 -4.65 1.12 8.94
C ALA A 111 -5.38 1.23 10.28
N PRO A 112 -6.49 2.00 10.37
CA PRO A 112 -7.14 2.30 11.63
C PRO A 112 -7.30 1.02 12.41
N LYS A 113 -6.53 0.92 13.48
CA LYS A 113 -6.49 -0.26 14.31
C LYS A 113 -7.90 -0.45 14.88
N LEU A 114 -8.60 -1.47 14.38
CA LEU A 114 -10.04 -1.67 14.56
C LEU A 114 -10.43 -1.48 16.02
N VAL A 115 -11.24 -0.46 16.27
CA VAL A 115 -11.99 -0.27 17.51
C VAL A 115 -13.00 -1.44 17.62
N CYS A 116 -13.63 -1.63 18.78
CA CYS A 116 -14.54 -2.77 19.04
C CYS A 116 -15.47 -3.06 17.84
N ARG A 117 -15.87 -4.33 17.65
CA ARG A 117 -16.65 -4.78 16.47
C ARG A 117 -17.81 -3.84 16.10
N GLN A 118 -18.44 -3.24 17.10
CA GLN A 118 -19.49 -2.23 16.94
C GLN A 118 -19.01 -0.98 16.20
N PHE A 119 -17.89 -0.39 16.61
CA PHE A 119 -17.31 0.77 15.94
C PHE A 119 -16.94 0.44 14.49
N TRP A 120 -16.33 -0.71 14.21
CA TRP A 120 -16.07 -1.10 12.81
C TRP A 120 -17.35 -1.32 12.01
N ALA A 121 -18.38 -1.91 12.61
CA ALA A 121 -19.66 -2.07 11.93
C ALA A 121 -20.23 -0.71 11.50
N GLU A 122 -20.09 0.31 12.34
CA GLU A 122 -20.55 1.68 12.06
C GLU A 122 -19.63 2.46 11.11
N THR A 123 -18.31 2.34 11.27
CA THR A 123 -17.34 3.11 10.47
C THR A 123 -17.05 2.51 9.13
N SER A 124 -17.13 1.18 8.99
CA SER A 124 -16.77 0.49 7.75
C SER A 124 -17.66 0.89 6.58
N GLU A 125 -18.92 1.26 6.83
CA GLU A 125 -19.78 1.77 5.76
C GLU A 125 -19.29 3.13 5.27
N VAL A 126 -19.07 4.08 6.18
CA VAL A 126 -18.57 5.41 5.83
C VAL A 126 -17.20 5.30 5.17
N PHE A 127 -16.25 4.62 5.81
CA PHE A 127 -14.90 4.40 5.31
C PHE A 127 -14.89 3.75 3.93
N LEU A 128 -15.61 2.64 3.72
CA LEU A 128 -15.58 1.94 2.43
C LEU A 128 -16.32 2.72 1.34
N LYS A 129 -17.30 3.56 1.71
CA LYS A 129 -18.03 4.43 0.80
C LYS A 129 -17.16 5.61 0.34
N SER A 130 -16.35 6.17 1.22
CA SER A 130 -15.52 7.35 0.96
C SER A 130 -14.08 7.05 0.57
N CYS A 131 -13.59 5.82 0.78
CA CYS A 131 -12.18 5.52 0.56
C CYS A 131 -11.87 5.37 -0.93
N THR A 132 -10.63 5.74 -1.26
CA THR A 132 -10.05 5.48 -2.57
C THR A 132 -9.15 4.26 -2.46
N VAL A 133 -9.43 3.21 -3.22
CA VAL A 133 -8.59 2.00 -3.20
C VAL A 133 -7.54 2.10 -4.28
N ARG A 134 -6.27 2.04 -3.90
CA ARG A 134 -5.12 2.02 -4.80
C ARG A 134 -4.53 0.63 -4.85
N THR A 135 -4.34 0.08 -6.04
CA THR A 135 -3.64 -1.20 -6.20
C THR A 135 -2.24 -0.95 -6.70
N ALA A 136 -1.22 -1.29 -5.90
CA ALA A 136 0.18 -1.03 -6.24
C ALA A 136 0.75 -1.94 -7.33
N SER A 137 0.04 -3.02 -7.68
CA SER A 137 0.47 -3.95 -8.73
C SER A 137 -0.71 -4.68 -9.34
N ARG A 138 -0.53 -5.16 -10.57
CA ARG A 138 -1.48 -6.02 -11.27
C ARG A 138 -1.87 -7.28 -10.47
N LYS A 139 -0.93 -7.87 -9.72
CA LYS A 139 -1.19 -9.02 -8.83
C LYS A 139 -2.08 -8.62 -7.65
N ALA A 140 -1.77 -7.51 -6.99
CA ALA A 140 -2.58 -6.98 -5.90
C ALA A 140 -4.01 -6.67 -6.35
N PHE A 141 -4.17 -6.09 -7.54
CA PHE A 141 -5.49 -5.86 -8.14
C PHE A 141 -6.28 -7.16 -8.32
N ARG A 142 -5.68 -8.20 -8.92
CA ARG A 142 -6.37 -9.49 -9.10
C ARG A 142 -6.77 -10.13 -7.78
N VAL A 143 -5.87 -10.11 -6.78
CA VAL A 143 -6.17 -10.67 -5.45
C VAL A 143 -7.31 -9.90 -4.78
N LEU A 144 -7.31 -8.56 -4.87
CA LEU A 144 -8.43 -7.76 -4.40
C LEU A 144 -9.71 -8.13 -5.13
N ALA A 145 -9.73 -8.06 -6.46
CA ALA A 145 -10.92 -8.31 -7.26
C ALA A 145 -11.49 -9.72 -7.01
N LEU A 146 -10.63 -10.71 -6.81
CA LEU A 146 -11.05 -12.09 -6.52
C LEU A 146 -11.43 -12.33 -5.05
N SER A 147 -11.16 -11.38 -4.15
CA SER A 147 -11.47 -11.50 -2.73
C SER A 147 -12.97 -11.61 -2.48
N GLU A 148 -13.36 -12.47 -1.54
CA GLU A 148 -14.74 -12.55 -1.03
C GLU A 148 -15.05 -11.44 -0.01
N GLN A 149 -14.08 -10.58 0.30
CA GLN A 149 -14.27 -9.53 1.29
C GLN A 149 -15.27 -8.47 0.79
N PRO A 150 -16.15 -7.94 1.68
CA PRO A 150 -17.15 -6.94 1.31
C PRO A 150 -16.57 -5.66 0.69
N ILE A 151 -15.30 -5.35 0.95
CA ILE A 151 -14.60 -4.18 0.41
C ILE A 151 -14.69 -4.12 -1.13
N VAL A 152 -14.59 -5.26 -1.82
CA VAL A 152 -14.57 -5.31 -3.30
C VAL A 152 -15.85 -4.70 -3.88
N GLN A 153 -17.00 -5.04 -3.32
CA GLN A 153 -18.28 -4.54 -3.79
C GLN A 153 -18.52 -3.09 -3.38
N ARG A 154 -17.82 -2.57 -2.37
CA ARG A 154 -18.03 -1.24 -1.79
C ARG A 154 -17.11 -0.15 -2.35
N VAL A 155 -16.00 -0.53 -3.00
CA VAL A 155 -15.08 0.45 -3.61
C VAL A 155 -15.83 1.38 -4.57
N GLN A 156 -15.77 2.68 -4.28
CA GLN A 156 -16.34 3.71 -5.16
C GLN A 156 -15.30 4.33 -6.10
N LYS A 157 -14.07 4.52 -5.63
CA LYS A 157 -12.97 5.06 -6.44
C LYS A 157 -11.79 4.10 -6.43
N LEU A 158 -11.29 3.76 -7.63
CA LEU A 158 -10.12 2.91 -7.81
C LEU A 158 -8.97 3.70 -8.43
N ILE A 159 -7.80 3.68 -7.80
CA ILE A 159 -6.54 4.17 -8.39
C ILE A 159 -5.75 2.98 -8.96
N ILE A 160 -5.49 3.05 -10.26
CA ILE A 160 -4.59 2.15 -10.97
C ILE A 160 -3.27 2.88 -11.17
N ALA A 161 -2.34 2.59 -10.28
CA ALA A 161 -1.01 3.16 -10.27
C ALA A 161 0.04 2.05 -10.42
N TYR A 162 1.06 2.33 -11.21
CA TYR A 162 2.16 1.41 -11.43
C TYR A 162 3.31 1.73 -10.47
N ALA A 163 3.70 0.78 -9.61
CA ALA A 163 4.53 1.11 -8.45
C ALA A 163 6.05 0.93 -8.59
N ARG A 164 6.61 0.22 -9.59
CA ARG A 164 8.08 -0.07 -9.57
C ARG A 164 8.74 -0.83 -10.72
N THR A 165 8.01 -1.37 -11.70
CA THR A 165 8.67 -2.10 -12.81
C THR A 165 8.98 -1.13 -13.96
N TRP A 166 9.71 -1.56 -14.99
CA TRP A 166 10.06 -0.67 -16.10
C TRP A 166 8.80 0.01 -16.70
N PRO A 167 8.80 1.34 -16.94
CA PRO A 167 7.62 2.09 -17.37
C PRO A 167 7.07 1.67 -18.75
N SER A 168 7.68 0.70 -19.44
CA SER A 168 7.36 0.33 -20.82
C SER A 168 6.07 -0.45 -21.00
N ASP A 169 5.45 -0.92 -19.93
CA ASP A 169 4.52 -2.05 -20.02
C ASP A 169 3.07 -1.74 -19.65
N PHE A 170 2.70 -0.55 -19.18
CA PHE A 170 1.29 -0.19 -18.99
C PHE A 170 0.81 0.60 -20.22
N PRO A 171 -0.35 0.29 -20.83
CA PRO A 171 -1.43 -0.58 -20.35
C PRO A 171 -1.27 -2.10 -20.60
N ARG A 172 -0.36 -2.51 -21.49
CA ARG A 172 -0.28 -3.89 -22.01
C ARG A 172 -0.21 -4.98 -20.93
N SER A 173 0.64 -4.81 -19.94
CA SER A 173 0.90 -5.73 -18.82
C SER A 173 -0.27 -5.86 -17.84
N TRP A 174 -1.22 -4.91 -17.87
CA TRP A 174 -2.42 -4.90 -17.05
C TRP A 174 -3.66 -5.39 -17.80
N ALA A 175 -3.60 -5.56 -19.12
CA ALA A 175 -4.75 -5.98 -19.93
C ALA A 175 -5.41 -7.28 -19.44
N ASN A 176 -4.60 -8.24 -18.97
CA ASN A 176 -5.09 -9.52 -18.43
C ASN A 176 -5.62 -9.43 -16.99
N TYR A 177 -5.46 -8.27 -16.35
CA TYR A 177 -5.86 -8.01 -14.97
C TYR A 177 -7.06 -7.08 -14.91
N LEU A 178 -7.22 -6.18 -15.87
CA LEU A 178 -8.34 -5.25 -15.99
C LEU A 178 -9.39 -5.77 -16.98
N THR A 179 -9.76 -7.04 -16.85
CA THR A 179 -10.83 -7.66 -17.65
C THR A 179 -12.20 -7.20 -17.16
N SER A 180 -13.22 -7.25 -18.02
CA SER A 180 -14.59 -6.93 -17.62
C SER A 180 -15.07 -7.80 -16.46
N SER A 181 -14.66 -9.07 -16.41
CA SER A 181 -15.03 -9.98 -15.31
C SER A 181 -14.44 -9.57 -13.96
N LEU A 182 -13.20 -9.09 -13.91
CA LEU A 182 -12.55 -8.66 -12.67
C LEU A 182 -13.01 -7.26 -12.27
N VAL A 183 -13.03 -6.32 -13.22
CA VAL A 183 -13.51 -4.95 -12.98
C VAL A 183 -15.00 -4.93 -12.64
N GLY A 184 -15.80 -5.85 -13.18
CA GLY A 184 -17.24 -5.95 -12.91
C GLY A 184 -17.58 -6.38 -11.49
N ARG A 185 -16.61 -6.90 -10.72
CA ARG A 185 -16.82 -7.25 -9.30
C ARG A 185 -16.94 -6.01 -8.40
N PHE A 186 -16.44 -4.86 -8.84
CA PHE A 186 -16.54 -3.59 -8.12
C PHE A 186 -17.89 -2.92 -8.38
N LYS A 187 -18.98 -3.53 -7.89
CA LYS A 187 -20.37 -3.14 -8.22
C LYS A 187 -20.72 -1.67 -7.99
N ASN A 188 -20.05 -1.01 -7.05
CA ASN A 188 -20.29 0.39 -6.69
C ASN A 188 -19.21 1.35 -7.25
N LEU A 189 -18.40 0.90 -8.20
CA LEU A 189 -17.35 1.74 -8.79
C LEU A 189 -17.98 2.91 -9.55
N ARG A 190 -17.65 4.13 -9.12
CA ARG A 190 -18.09 5.41 -9.68
C ARG A 190 -16.94 6.25 -10.21
N GLY A 191 -15.69 5.93 -9.89
CA GLY A 191 -14.54 6.66 -10.37
C GLY A 191 -13.32 5.77 -10.56
N VAL A 192 -12.53 6.08 -11.58
CA VAL A 192 -11.22 5.46 -11.79
C VAL A 192 -10.18 6.52 -12.07
N GLU A 193 -9.04 6.38 -11.43
CA GLU A 193 -7.88 7.24 -11.65
C GLU A 193 -6.75 6.37 -12.20
N MET A 194 -6.38 6.61 -13.46
CA MET A 194 -5.39 5.80 -14.17
C MET A 194 -4.10 6.58 -14.40
N TYR A 195 -2.98 6.04 -13.94
CA TYR A 195 -1.65 6.56 -14.25
C TYR A 195 -1.04 5.77 -15.41
N LEU A 196 -0.91 6.41 -16.57
CA LEU A 196 -0.39 5.82 -17.79
C LEU A 196 1.08 6.18 -17.99
N TRP A 197 1.95 5.19 -18.10
CA TRP A 197 3.35 5.38 -18.47
C TRP A 197 3.58 4.81 -19.85
N VAL A 198 3.98 5.64 -20.82
CA VAL A 198 4.34 5.14 -22.15
C VAL A 198 5.74 5.61 -22.52
N VAL A 199 6.60 4.63 -22.82
CA VAL A 199 8.05 4.85 -23.01
C VAL A 199 8.38 5.47 -24.38
N HIS A 200 7.44 5.57 -25.31
CA HIS A 200 7.71 6.00 -26.69
C HIS A 200 7.00 7.34 -26.98
N GLY A 201 7.72 8.44 -26.74
CA GLY A 201 7.20 9.81 -26.87
C GLY A 201 6.84 10.26 -28.30
N TYR A 202 7.23 9.53 -29.34
CA TYR A 202 7.15 10.03 -30.72
C TYR A 202 5.86 9.69 -31.48
N GLN A 203 4.96 8.83 -30.96
CA GLN A 203 3.82 8.34 -31.74
C GLN A 203 2.43 8.54 -31.10
N LEU A 204 2.34 9.07 -29.88
CA LEU A 204 1.07 9.20 -29.14
C LEU A 204 0.38 10.55 -29.28
N ARG A 205 0.56 11.29 -30.38
CA ARG A 205 -0.25 12.49 -30.65
C ARG A 205 -1.68 12.16 -31.11
N ARG A 206 -2.02 10.88 -31.25
CA ARG A 206 -3.30 10.42 -31.78
C ARG A 206 -4.34 10.34 -30.66
N THR A 207 -5.40 11.13 -30.81
CA THR A 207 -6.53 11.21 -29.87
C THR A 207 -7.61 10.16 -30.11
N ASP A 208 -7.55 9.43 -31.24
CA ASP A 208 -8.46 8.30 -31.48
C ASP A 208 -7.99 7.06 -30.71
N VAL A 209 -8.25 7.08 -29.39
CA VAL A 209 -7.82 6.05 -28.45
C VAL A 209 -8.35 4.67 -28.80
N LEU A 210 -9.55 4.59 -29.41
CA LEU A 210 -10.22 3.32 -29.68
C LEU A 210 -9.80 2.69 -31.01
N ASN A 211 -9.54 3.48 -32.04
CA ASN A 211 -9.27 2.95 -33.38
C ASN A 211 -7.79 2.91 -33.76
N ASP A 212 -6.94 3.65 -33.07
CA ASP A 212 -5.51 3.66 -33.34
C ASP A 212 -4.83 2.30 -33.06
N ASP A 213 -3.98 1.87 -33.99
CA ASP A 213 -3.31 0.57 -33.92
C ASP A 213 -2.31 0.46 -32.76
N LEU A 214 -1.67 1.57 -32.37
CA LEU A 214 -0.75 1.58 -31.24
C LEU A 214 -1.53 1.42 -29.93
N TRP A 215 -2.63 2.15 -29.74
CA TRP A 215 -3.51 1.96 -28.57
C TRP A 215 -4.11 0.54 -28.52
N LYS A 216 -4.55 -0.01 -29.67
CA LYS A 216 -5.02 -1.40 -29.79
C LYS A 216 -3.94 -2.43 -29.44
N SER A 217 -2.72 -2.24 -29.93
CA SER A 217 -1.59 -3.14 -29.64
C SER A 217 -1.26 -3.17 -28.14
N ASN A 218 -1.43 -2.03 -27.46
CA ASN A 218 -1.30 -1.87 -26.01
C ASN A 218 -2.54 -2.29 -25.20
N LYS A 219 -3.60 -2.76 -25.88
CA LYS A 219 -4.85 -3.24 -25.27
C LYS A 219 -5.63 -2.18 -24.47
N LEU A 220 -5.32 -0.89 -24.62
CA LEU A 220 -6.02 0.18 -23.92
C LEU A 220 -7.53 0.20 -24.21
N PRO A 221 -8.01 0.00 -25.46
CA PRO A 221 -9.45 -0.08 -25.73
C PRO A 221 -10.18 -1.18 -24.96
N ALA A 222 -9.50 -2.31 -24.70
CA ALA A 222 -10.08 -3.41 -23.92
C ALA A 222 -10.21 -3.05 -22.43
N ILE A 223 -9.23 -2.32 -21.90
CA ILE A 223 -9.27 -1.79 -20.53
C ILE A 223 -10.36 -0.73 -20.41
N ILE A 224 -10.45 0.23 -21.34
CA ILE A 224 -11.52 1.25 -21.33
C ILE A 224 -12.89 0.56 -21.29
N ARG A 225 -13.14 -0.39 -22.20
CA ARG A 225 -14.40 -1.15 -22.23
C ARG A 225 -14.69 -1.94 -20.95
N SER A 226 -13.67 -2.37 -20.20
CA SER A 226 -13.91 -3.04 -18.92
C SER A 226 -14.36 -2.08 -17.82
N PHE A 227 -14.05 -0.79 -17.93
CA PHE A 227 -14.55 0.24 -17.01
C PHE A 227 -15.90 0.84 -17.44
N GLN A 228 -16.17 0.93 -18.74
CA GLN A 228 -17.44 1.46 -19.28
C GLN A 228 -18.69 0.69 -18.83
N GLN A 229 -18.55 -0.53 -18.29
CA GLN A 229 -19.67 -1.27 -17.67
C GLN A 229 -20.18 -0.60 -16.38
N HIS A 230 -19.42 0.34 -15.82
CA HIS A 230 -19.76 1.12 -14.64
C HIS A 230 -20.23 2.52 -15.03
N LYS A 231 -21.08 3.11 -14.18
CA LYS A 231 -21.53 4.51 -14.35
C LYS A 231 -20.47 5.45 -13.76
N LEU A 232 -19.35 5.57 -14.46
CA LEU A 232 -18.26 6.44 -14.02
C LEU A 232 -18.66 7.91 -14.04
N GLU A 233 -18.24 8.64 -13.03
CA GLU A 233 -18.54 10.05 -12.83
C GLU A 233 -17.36 10.91 -13.27
N PRO A 234 -17.60 12.00 -14.02
CA PRO A 234 -16.54 12.89 -14.47
C PRO A 234 -15.69 13.44 -13.31
N ALA A 235 -16.32 13.77 -12.17
CA ALA A 235 -15.64 14.33 -11.01
C ALA A 235 -14.72 13.33 -10.28
N LEU A 236 -14.95 12.03 -10.44
CA LEU A 236 -14.19 10.96 -9.76
C LEU A 236 -13.26 10.20 -10.71
N THR A 237 -13.29 10.54 -12.00
CA THR A 237 -12.54 9.85 -13.06
C THR A 237 -11.47 10.77 -13.62
N SER A 238 -10.21 10.35 -13.52
CA SER A 238 -9.05 11.07 -14.01
C SER A 238 -8.09 10.14 -14.73
N VAL A 239 -7.32 10.71 -15.67
CA VAL A 239 -6.27 9.99 -16.38
C VAL A 239 -5.04 10.88 -16.33
N ASN A 240 -3.92 10.31 -15.90
CA ASN A 240 -2.65 10.98 -15.74
C ASN A 240 -1.62 10.25 -16.61
N TYR A 241 -1.39 10.75 -17.81
CA TYR A 241 -0.34 10.31 -18.72
C TYR A 241 0.99 10.93 -18.29
N LEU A 242 1.90 10.08 -17.86
CA LEU A 242 3.23 10.43 -17.38
C LEU A 242 4.24 10.11 -18.49
N PRO A 243 4.73 11.13 -19.22
CA PRO A 243 5.77 10.90 -20.20
C PRO A 243 7.04 10.40 -19.49
N TYR A 244 7.78 9.50 -20.14
CA TYR A 244 9.05 9.03 -19.60
C TYR A 244 10.02 10.21 -19.41
N ARG A 245 10.85 10.19 -18.36
CA ARG A 245 11.64 11.34 -17.82
C ARG A 245 12.55 12.07 -18.83
N TRP A 246 12.76 11.48 -20.01
CA TRP A 246 13.64 12.02 -21.06
C TRP A 246 12.88 12.68 -22.21
N VAL A 247 11.56 12.80 -22.14
CA VAL A 247 10.78 13.43 -23.22
C VAL A 247 10.65 14.93 -22.96
N HIS A 248 10.98 15.72 -23.98
CA HIS A 248 10.96 17.19 -23.97
C HIS A 248 9.62 17.80 -23.50
N GLU A 249 9.65 19.06 -23.07
CA GLU A 249 8.50 19.90 -22.63
C GLU A 249 7.24 19.77 -23.51
N THR A 250 7.44 19.60 -24.82
CA THR A 250 6.34 19.40 -25.80
C THR A 250 5.49 18.16 -25.54
N ALA A 251 5.99 17.14 -24.83
CA ALA A 251 5.21 15.95 -24.46
C ALA A 251 4.28 16.17 -23.28
N TRP A 252 4.55 17.17 -22.43
CA TRP A 252 3.63 17.52 -21.34
C TRP A 252 2.36 18.17 -21.88
N ASN A 253 2.47 19.07 -22.87
CA ASN A 253 1.27 19.65 -23.49
C ASN A 253 0.41 18.60 -24.22
N ALA A 254 1.05 17.59 -24.82
CA ALA A 254 0.33 16.47 -25.43
C ALA A 254 -0.36 15.57 -24.39
N SER A 255 0.17 15.49 -23.15
CA SER A 255 -0.39 14.63 -22.11
C SER A 255 -1.80 15.06 -21.72
N THR A 256 -2.07 16.37 -21.60
CA THR A 256 -3.41 16.88 -21.26
C THR A 256 -4.45 16.47 -22.30
N VAL A 257 -4.12 16.57 -23.59
CA VAL A 257 -5.04 16.21 -24.68
C VAL A 257 -5.30 14.70 -24.69
N ILE A 258 -4.26 13.88 -24.48
CA ILE A 258 -4.40 12.42 -24.39
C ILE A 258 -5.20 12.02 -23.15
N ASN A 259 -4.94 12.64 -22.00
CA ASN A 259 -5.65 12.41 -20.74
C ASN A 259 -7.14 12.63 -20.93
N GLU A 260 -7.53 13.76 -21.53
CA GLU A 260 -8.93 14.08 -21.74
C GLU A 260 -9.56 13.17 -22.81
N ALA A 261 -8.83 12.77 -23.86
CA ALA A 261 -9.33 11.81 -24.84
C ALA A 261 -9.63 10.45 -24.19
N ILE A 262 -8.69 9.91 -23.40
CA ILE A 262 -8.89 8.63 -22.69
C ILE A 262 -10.01 8.74 -21.65
N ARG A 263 -10.05 9.85 -20.89
CA ARG A 263 -11.10 10.13 -19.90
C ARG A 263 -12.47 10.23 -20.55
N THR A 264 -12.58 10.91 -21.69
CA THR A 264 -13.81 11.00 -22.48
C THR A 264 -14.28 9.62 -22.89
N GLU A 265 -13.39 8.75 -23.38
CA GLU A 265 -13.75 7.37 -23.72
C GLU A 265 -14.16 6.55 -22.50
N LEU A 266 -13.50 6.69 -21.35
CA LEU A 266 -13.88 6.01 -20.10
C LEU A 266 -15.28 6.39 -19.61
N LEU A 267 -15.66 7.65 -19.79
CA LEU A 267 -16.95 8.20 -19.34
C LEU A 267 -18.11 7.88 -20.28
N LYS A 268 -17.84 7.41 -21.50
CA LYS A 268 -18.91 6.93 -22.38
C LYS A 268 -19.57 5.72 -21.70
N PRO A 269 -20.91 5.66 -21.65
CA PRO A 269 -21.56 4.43 -21.22
C PRO A 269 -21.06 3.31 -22.11
N ALA A 270 -20.95 2.08 -21.59
CA ALA A 270 -20.78 0.91 -22.43
C ALA A 270 -21.82 1.05 -23.55
N GLN A 271 -21.34 1.29 -24.78
CA GLN A 271 -22.21 1.19 -25.93
C GLN A 271 -22.78 -0.20 -25.74
N ASN A 272 -24.11 -0.26 -25.61
CA ASN A 272 -24.83 -1.50 -25.62
C ASN A 272 -24.53 -2.09 -27.00
N ALA A 273 -23.35 -2.71 -27.14
CA ALA A 273 -23.24 -3.90 -27.89
C ALA A 273 -24.34 -4.74 -27.24
N THR A 274 -25.50 -4.76 -27.89
CA THR A 274 -26.17 -5.98 -28.29
C THR A 274 -25.09 -6.99 -28.68
N GLN A 275 -24.29 -7.42 -27.70
CA GLN A 275 -23.47 -8.59 -27.77
C GLN A 275 -24.51 -9.64 -27.93
N SER A 276 -24.61 -10.16 -29.16
CA SER A 276 -25.28 -11.40 -29.45
C SER A 276 -25.10 -12.31 -28.23
N PRO A 277 -26.17 -12.91 -27.69
CA PRO A 277 -26.09 -13.85 -26.57
C PRO A 277 -24.93 -14.86 -26.74
N LEU A 278 -24.58 -15.18 -28.00
CA LEU A 278 -23.43 -15.97 -28.40
C LEU A 278 -22.06 -15.40 -27.99
N LEU A 279 -21.80 -14.10 -28.15
CA LEU A 279 -20.53 -13.46 -27.77
C LEU A 279 -20.37 -13.39 -26.24
N ARG A 280 -21.48 -13.19 -25.52
CA ARG A 280 -21.50 -13.29 -24.06
C ARG A 280 -21.20 -14.71 -23.61
N LEU A 281 -21.84 -15.71 -24.23
CA LEU A 281 -21.57 -17.13 -23.96
C LEU A 281 -20.12 -17.49 -24.27
N GLN A 282 -19.55 -17.00 -25.38
CA GLN A 282 -18.14 -17.22 -25.75
C GLN A 282 -17.17 -16.57 -24.77
N ALA A 283 -17.46 -15.37 -24.28
CA ALA A 283 -16.63 -14.71 -23.27
C ALA A 283 -16.70 -15.44 -21.91
N GLU A 284 -17.88 -15.89 -21.51
CA GLU A 284 -18.10 -16.72 -20.31
C GLU A 284 -17.41 -18.08 -20.43
N LEU A 285 -17.53 -18.78 -21.57
CA LEU A 285 -16.82 -20.03 -21.87
C LEU A 285 -15.31 -19.85 -21.90
N ARG A 286 -14.80 -18.78 -22.52
CA ARG A 286 -13.36 -18.51 -22.58
C ARG A 286 -12.81 -18.19 -21.20
N ASN A 287 -13.54 -17.44 -20.38
CA ASN A 287 -13.15 -17.17 -18.99
C ASN A 287 -13.24 -18.43 -18.14
N ALA A 288 -14.27 -19.25 -18.30
CA ALA A 288 -14.41 -20.54 -17.60
C ALA A 288 -13.31 -21.53 -17.99
N MET A 289 -12.97 -21.63 -19.28
CA MET A 289 -11.83 -22.41 -19.78
C MET A 289 -10.50 -21.86 -19.27
N TRP A 290 -10.32 -20.54 -19.21
CA TRP A 290 -9.09 -19.94 -18.70
C TRP A 290 -8.92 -20.19 -17.20
N GLU A 291 -9.99 -20.08 -16.43
CA GLU A 291 -10.00 -20.48 -15.02
C GLU A 291 -9.78 -21.99 -14.88
N LEU A 292 -10.31 -22.84 -15.78
CA LEU A 292 -10.06 -24.29 -15.81
C LEU A 292 -8.59 -24.62 -16.05
N ILE A 293 -7.98 -24.02 -17.09
CA ILE A 293 -6.57 -24.20 -17.47
C ILE A 293 -5.62 -23.69 -16.37
N LEU A 294 -6.00 -22.63 -15.65
CA LEU A 294 -5.23 -22.15 -14.50
C LEU A 294 -5.44 -23.03 -13.26
N SER A 295 -6.64 -23.55 -13.05
CA SER A 295 -6.94 -24.45 -11.93
C SER A 295 -6.35 -25.86 -12.08
N ASP A 296 -6.13 -26.34 -13.31
CA ASP A 296 -5.48 -27.64 -13.59
C ASP A 296 -3.95 -27.59 -13.40
N ARG A 297 -3.37 -26.38 -13.37
CA ARG A 297 -1.98 -26.17 -12.92
C ARG A 297 -1.81 -26.11 -11.40
N ASP A 298 -2.90 -25.95 -10.65
CA ASP A 298 -2.91 -25.74 -9.20
C ASP A 298 -3.76 -26.79 -8.45
N GLY A 299 -3.76 -28.03 -8.92
CA GLY A 299 -4.50 -29.14 -8.32
C GLY A 299 -4.01 -29.54 -6.93
N TYR A 300 -4.28 -28.76 -5.88
CA TYR A 300 -4.20 -29.20 -4.48
C TYR A 300 -5.09 -28.36 -3.56
N LYS A 301 -6.04 -29.03 -2.89
CA LYS A 301 -7.02 -28.47 -1.97
C LYS A 301 -6.37 -27.60 -0.89
N GLN A 302 -6.84 -26.36 -0.82
CA GLN A 302 -6.38 -25.30 0.08
C GLN A 302 -6.97 -25.53 1.49
N LYS A 303 -6.11 -25.80 2.49
CA LYS A 303 -6.50 -25.72 3.90
C LYS A 303 -6.29 -24.26 4.32
N GLU A 304 -7.37 -23.49 4.31
CA GLU A 304 -7.35 -22.07 4.63
C GLU A 304 -7.12 -21.86 6.14
N ASP A 305 -5.97 -21.30 6.51
CA ASP A 305 -5.83 -20.63 7.81
C ASP A 305 -6.41 -19.22 7.68
N LYS A 306 -7.72 -19.13 7.92
CA LYS A 306 -8.50 -17.89 7.96
C LYS A 306 -8.46 -17.32 9.37
N THR A 307 -7.62 -16.31 9.59
CA THR A 307 -7.99 -15.04 10.25
C THR A 307 -6.74 -14.18 10.50
N ALA A 308 -6.59 -13.10 9.75
CA ALA A 308 -5.67 -12.03 10.11
C ALA A 308 -6.34 -11.15 11.18
N HIS A 309 -5.83 -11.17 12.40
CA HIS A 309 -6.19 -10.19 13.43
C HIS A 309 -5.33 -8.92 13.23
N LEU A 310 -6.00 -7.76 13.21
CA LEU A 310 -5.37 -6.44 13.21
C LEU A 310 -5.20 -5.94 14.66
N PRO A 311 -4.08 -5.30 15.06
CA PRO A 311 -3.90 -4.77 16.42
C PRO A 311 -4.73 -3.49 16.63
N GLY A 312 -5.03 -3.07 17.88
CA GLY A 312 -5.94 -1.96 18.30
C GLY A 312 -5.27 -0.60 18.66
N PHE A 313 -5.97 0.53 18.48
CA PHE A 313 -5.67 1.85 19.10
C PHE A 313 -6.50 2.02 20.37
N VAL A 314 -6.11 2.98 21.18
CA VAL A 314 -6.26 3.00 22.63
C VAL A 314 -6.58 4.41 23.08
N CYS A 315 -7.35 4.57 24.16
CA CYS A 315 -7.83 5.90 24.60
C CYS A 315 -6.65 6.84 24.94
N LYS A 316 -6.89 8.15 24.99
CA LYS A 316 -5.86 9.17 25.30
C LYS A 316 -5.05 8.85 26.57
N GLN A 317 -5.72 8.29 27.58
CA GLN A 317 -5.08 7.83 28.81
C GLN A 317 -4.10 6.68 28.55
N PHE A 318 -4.55 5.63 27.85
CA PHE A 318 -3.66 4.54 27.49
C PHE A 318 -2.53 5.00 26.55
N TRP A 319 -2.78 5.94 25.63
CA TRP A 319 -1.69 6.52 24.84
C TRP A 319 -0.69 7.23 25.73
N ALA A 320 -1.12 8.00 26.73
CA ALA A 320 -0.21 8.59 27.69
C ALA A 320 0.62 7.53 28.42
N GLU A 321 -0.02 6.46 28.91
CA GLU A 321 0.62 5.35 29.63
C GLU A 321 1.59 4.53 28.75
N VAL A 322 1.26 4.30 27.48
CA VAL A 322 2.06 3.49 26.57
C VAL A 322 3.00 4.31 25.70
N SER A 323 2.85 5.63 25.65
CA SER A 323 3.71 6.51 24.85
C SER A 323 5.19 6.34 25.18
N GLU A 324 5.54 6.14 26.45
CA GLU A 324 6.94 5.94 26.84
C GLU A 324 7.49 4.60 26.34
N ILE A 325 6.71 3.53 26.46
CA ILE A 325 7.07 2.20 25.94
C ILE A 325 7.13 2.23 24.41
N PHE A 326 6.20 2.95 23.78
CA PHE A 326 6.16 3.14 22.35
C PHE A 326 7.40 3.91 21.88
N MET A 327 7.66 5.10 22.42
CA MET A 327 8.80 5.93 22.02
C MET A 327 10.15 5.29 22.31
N SER A 328 10.25 4.45 23.35
CA SER A 328 11.48 3.72 23.66
C SER A 328 11.76 2.53 22.72
N SER A 329 10.74 1.97 22.09
CA SER A 329 10.87 0.84 21.15
C SER A 329 10.75 1.23 19.68
N PHE A 330 10.09 2.36 19.40
CA PHE A 330 9.79 2.85 18.06
C PHE A 330 11.04 3.36 17.34
N THR A 331 11.03 3.26 16.01
CA THR A 331 12.05 3.87 15.14
C THR A 331 11.36 4.84 14.21
N LEU A 332 11.69 6.12 14.37
CA LEU A 332 11.16 7.19 13.54
C LEU A 332 11.86 7.14 12.19
N ARG A 333 11.12 6.74 11.15
CA ARG A 333 11.64 6.66 9.79
C ARG A 333 11.28 7.93 9.02
N ILE A 334 12.27 8.57 8.41
CA ILE A 334 12.09 9.78 7.61
C ILE A 334 12.96 9.70 6.36
N ASP A 335 12.39 10.06 5.23
CA ASP A 335 13.02 10.03 3.91
C ASP A 335 12.99 11.37 3.18
N ASP A 336 12.40 12.40 3.79
CA ASP A 336 12.37 13.77 3.28
C ASP A 336 12.95 14.75 4.34
N PRO A 337 13.98 15.54 3.99
CA PRO A 337 14.60 16.48 4.92
C PRO A 337 13.62 17.59 5.38
N ASN A 338 12.73 18.08 4.52
CA ASN A 338 11.77 19.12 4.88
C ASN A 338 10.75 18.59 5.90
N ILE A 339 10.31 17.34 5.76
CA ILE A 339 9.42 16.69 6.72
C ILE A 339 10.13 16.52 8.06
N PHE A 340 11.40 16.11 8.06
CA PHE A 340 12.18 16.02 9.30
C PHE A 340 12.31 17.40 9.97
N GLN A 341 12.62 18.44 9.20
CA GLN A 341 12.72 19.80 9.71
C GLN A 341 11.40 20.26 10.34
N ALA A 342 10.29 20.12 9.61
CA ALA A 342 8.97 20.49 10.08
C ALA A 342 8.58 19.73 11.36
N PHE A 343 8.89 18.43 11.42
CA PHE A 343 8.66 17.60 12.61
C PHE A 343 9.43 18.15 13.82
N VAL A 344 10.74 18.40 13.68
CA VAL A 344 11.58 18.89 14.79
C VAL A 344 11.26 20.35 15.17
N MET A 345 10.77 21.14 14.22
CA MET A 345 10.38 22.54 14.45
C MET A 345 8.95 22.69 15.00
N SER A 346 8.14 21.63 14.97
CA SER A 346 6.74 21.65 15.44
C SER A 346 6.55 21.96 16.93
N GLY A 347 7.61 21.84 17.75
CA GLY A 347 7.50 21.97 19.21
C GLY A 347 6.79 20.79 19.87
N SER A 348 6.59 19.68 19.16
CA SER A 348 5.97 18.48 19.70
C SER A 348 6.73 17.94 20.94
N PRO A 349 6.04 17.62 22.05
CA PRO A 349 6.67 17.06 23.25
C PRO A 349 7.24 15.65 23.03
N LEU A 350 7.01 15.05 21.85
CA LEU A 350 7.57 13.77 21.46
C LEU A 350 9.03 13.89 20.97
N ILE A 351 9.46 15.08 20.50
CA ILE A 351 10.76 15.26 19.85
C ILE A 351 11.91 14.88 20.79
N PRO A 352 11.98 15.35 22.05
CA PRO A 352 13.06 14.97 22.97
C PRO A 352 13.07 13.49 23.31
N ARG A 353 11.95 12.78 23.08
CA ARG A 353 11.76 11.36 23.44
C ARG A 353 12.12 10.38 22.32
N VAL A 354 12.48 10.87 21.12
CA VAL A 354 12.85 10.00 20.00
C VAL A 354 14.16 9.30 20.31
N ARG A 355 14.11 7.97 20.51
CA ARG A 355 15.31 7.18 20.80
C ARG A 355 16.00 6.58 19.58
N ARG A 356 15.25 6.35 18.50
CA ARG A 356 15.77 5.70 17.29
C ARG A 356 15.31 6.45 16.06
N LEU A 357 16.25 6.85 15.23
CA LEU A 357 16.00 7.54 13.97
C LEU A 357 16.44 6.64 12.81
N PHE A 358 15.64 6.60 11.74
CA PHE A 358 15.99 5.92 10.51
C PHE A 358 15.87 6.90 9.34
N LEU A 359 17.01 7.37 8.86
CA LEU A 359 17.11 8.26 7.71
C LEU A 359 17.33 7.46 6.43
N ILE A 360 16.59 7.81 5.38
CA ILE A 360 16.71 7.17 4.08
C ILE A 360 16.97 8.24 3.03
N SER A 361 18.09 8.12 2.33
CA SER A 361 18.30 8.84 1.08
C SER A 361 17.39 8.26 0.01
N GLN A 362 16.55 9.11 -0.59
CA GLN A 362 15.90 8.79 -1.86
C GLN A 362 16.78 9.15 -3.07
N VAL A 363 17.92 9.81 -2.83
CA VAL A 363 18.81 10.30 -3.88
C VAL A 363 19.85 9.27 -4.24
N TYR A 364 20.28 9.35 -5.50
CA TYR A 364 21.07 8.34 -6.19
C TYR A 364 22.59 8.42 -5.95
N CYS A 365 23.06 9.29 -5.05
CA CYS A 365 24.46 9.46 -4.67
C CYS A 365 24.57 9.94 -3.20
N PRO A 366 25.55 9.44 -2.40
CA PRO A 366 25.74 9.90 -1.02
C PRO A 366 26.07 11.39 -0.89
N ASP A 367 26.78 11.97 -1.87
CA ASP A 367 27.09 13.41 -1.85
C ASP A 367 25.80 14.24 -1.99
N THR A 368 24.85 13.76 -2.79
CA THR A 368 23.56 14.43 -2.93
C THR A 368 22.70 14.24 -1.68
N PHE A 369 22.74 13.07 -1.04
CA PHE A 369 22.15 12.91 0.30
C PHE A 369 22.72 13.94 1.26
N ALA A 370 24.04 14.06 1.30
CA ALA A 370 24.70 14.98 2.21
C ALA A 370 24.32 16.44 1.91
N LEU A 371 24.23 16.83 0.64
CA LEU A 371 23.77 18.17 0.24
C LEU A 371 22.31 18.43 0.64
N GLU A 372 21.41 17.48 0.37
CA GLU A 372 19.98 17.64 0.70
C GLU A 372 19.72 17.68 2.20
N TRP A 373 20.50 16.92 2.97
CA TRP A 373 20.30 16.82 4.41
C TRP A 373 21.17 17.76 5.24
N ALA A 374 22.25 18.35 4.69
CA ALA A 374 23.17 19.22 5.44
C ALA A 374 22.45 20.39 6.12
N ASP A 375 21.55 21.06 5.40
CA ASP A 375 20.83 22.23 5.91
C ASP A 375 19.79 21.85 6.98
N THR A 376 19.41 20.57 7.04
CA THR A 376 18.42 20.06 7.99
C THR A 376 19.06 19.37 9.19
N LEU A 377 20.13 18.60 8.99
CA LEU A 377 20.85 17.88 10.04
C LEU A 377 21.91 18.76 10.68
N THR A 378 21.49 19.95 11.09
CA THR A 378 22.35 20.88 11.83
C THR A 378 22.41 20.50 13.30
N PRO A 379 23.46 20.91 14.03
CA PRO A 379 23.55 20.71 15.48
C PRO A 379 22.33 21.19 16.26
N SER A 380 21.72 22.32 15.85
CA SER A 380 20.54 22.87 16.53
C SER A 380 19.28 22.01 16.35
N ILE A 381 19.10 21.39 15.17
CA ILE A 381 17.95 20.54 14.88
C ILE A 381 18.15 19.17 15.52
N VAL A 382 19.29 18.51 15.28
CA VAL A 382 19.57 17.17 15.84
C VAL A 382 19.71 17.23 17.36
N GLY A 383 20.16 18.34 17.91
CA GLY A 383 20.23 18.57 19.36
C GLY A 383 18.89 18.49 20.09
N ARG A 384 17.77 18.71 19.40
CA ARG A 384 16.43 18.58 20.00
C ARG A 384 16.02 17.13 20.25
N LEU A 385 16.73 16.16 19.68
CA LEU A 385 16.50 14.73 19.88
C LEU A 385 17.28 14.24 21.12
N GLU A 386 17.03 14.84 22.29
CA GLU A 386 17.80 14.64 23.51
C GLU A 386 17.99 13.18 23.93
N SER A 387 17.01 12.31 23.64
CA SER A 387 17.05 10.87 23.98
C SER A 387 17.57 9.99 22.86
N LEU A 388 18.20 10.53 21.80
CA LEU A 388 18.62 9.74 20.65
C LEU A 388 19.73 8.73 21.03
N GLN A 389 19.44 7.45 20.85
CA GLN A 389 20.32 6.34 21.20
C GLN A 389 20.72 5.50 19.98
N GLY A 390 20.02 5.62 18.85
CA GLY A 390 20.32 4.81 17.66
C GLY A 390 19.99 5.52 16.37
N LEU A 391 20.91 5.43 15.41
CA LEU A 391 20.74 5.95 14.07
C LEU A 391 20.86 4.82 13.04
N ARG A 392 19.83 4.65 12.22
CA ARG A 392 19.91 3.87 10.99
C ARG A 392 20.04 4.84 9.83
N LEU A 393 21.09 4.69 9.03
CA LEU A 393 21.31 5.48 7.84
C LEU A 393 21.26 4.57 6.62
N LYS A 394 20.37 4.87 5.67
CA LYS A 394 20.30 4.14 4.40
C LYS A 394 20.59 5.07 3.23
N LEU A 395 21.67 4.80 2.52
CA LEU A 395 22.11 5.54 1.34
C LEU A 395 21.77 4.74 0.09
N GLN A 396 21.12 5.36 -0.90
CA GLN A 396 20.83 4.72 -2.18
C GLN A 396 21.82 5.19 -3.25
N MET A 397 22.28 4.29 -4.11
CA MET A 397 23.27 4.58 -5.15
C MET A 397 22.80 4.01 -6.49
N GLN A 398 22.65 4.87 -7.51
CA GLN A 398 22.21 4.46 -8.86
C GLN A 398 23.35 4.37 -9.88
N ASN A 399 24.42 5.14 -9.68
CA ASN A 399 25.60 5.15 -10.53
C ASN A 399 26.83 4.73 -9.71
N ASP A 400 27.99 4.64 -10.35
CA ASP A 400 29.24 4.13 -9.76
C ASP A 400 30.21 5.25 -9.34
N PRO A 401 29.90 6.12 -8.37
CA PRO A 401 30.89 7.03 -7.83
C PRO A 401 31.84 6.32 -6.85
N LEU A 402 31.75 5.00 -6.68
CA LEU A 402 32.60 4.24 -5.76
C LEU A 402 34.08 4.31 -6.15
N GLU A 403 34.40 4.56 -7.43
CA GLU A 403 35.78 4.86 -7.85
C GLU A 403 36.34 6.08 -7.12
N SER A 404 35.49 7.07 -6.80
CA SER A 404 35.93 8.24 -6.03
C SER A 404 36.05 7.95 -4.53
N TRP A 405 35.33 6.94 -4.00
CA TRP A 405 35.37 6.54 -2.59
C TRP A 405 36.46 5.48 -2.39
N HIS A 406 37.73 5.88 -2.54
CA HIS A 406 38.86 4.99 -2.26
C HIS A 406 38.81 4.47 -0.81
N MET A 407 38.94 3.15 -0.66
CA MET A 407 38.44 2.35 0.48
C MET A 407 39.06 2.61 1.85
N ILE A 408 40.19 3.30 1.93
CA ILE A 408 40.96 3.40 3.16
C ILE A 408 40.73 4.75 3.83
N ASP A 409 40.16 5.72 3.10
CA ASP A 409 40.38 7.12 3.43
C ASP A 409 39.15 8.03 3.27
N ILE A 410 37.93 7.48 3.36
CA ILE A 410 36.73 8.34 3.37
C ILE A 410 36.81 9.38 4.50
N MET A 411 37.52 9.04 5.58
CA MET A 411 37.68 9.83 6.78
C MET A 411 39.00 10.59 6.87
N ASP A 412 40.08 10.11 6.23
CA ASP A 412 41.44 10.66 6.37
C ASP A 412 41.97 11.28 5.04
N ASP A 413 41.17 11.23 3.96
CA ASP A 413 41.37 12.08 2.79
C ASP A 413 41.10 13.55 3.17
N ARG A 414 42.17 14.31 3.41
CA ARG A 414 42.13 15.76 3.70
C ARG A 414 41.30 16.56 2.70
N LYS A 415 41.08 16.06 1.47
CA LYS A 415 40.19 16.73 0.50
C LYS A 415 38.72 16.63 0.88
N ARG A 416 38.35 15.71 1.78
CA ARG A 416 36.99 15.37 2.21
C ARG A 416 36.64 15.80 3.63
N GLU A 417 37.57 16.43 4.37
CA GLU A 417 37.28 17.09 5.66
C GLU A 417 36.13 18.11 5.54
N ASN A 418 35.92 18.65 4.34
CA ASN A 418 34.84 19.59 3.99
C ASN A 418 33.61 18.91 3.38
N SER A 419 33.50 17.58 3.42
CA SER A 419 32.31 16.91 2.89
C SER A 419 31.12 17.11 3.83
N LYS A 420 29.95 17.38 3.25
CA LYS A 420 28.71 17.52 4.01
C LYS A 420 28.33 16.27 4.81
N LEU A 421 28.77 15.09 4.37
CA LEU A 421 28.54 13.84 5.09
C LEU A 421 29.28 13.83 6.44
N MET A 422 30.50 14.38 6.46
CA MET A 422 31.28 14.52 7.69
C MET A 422 30.65 15.49 8.69
N GLU A 423 30.08 16.60 8.20
CA GLU A 423 29.30 17.51 9.06
C GLU A 423 28.08 16.81 9.67
N ILE A 424 27.38 15.99 8.90
CA ILE A 424 26.25 15.19 9.38
C ILE A 424 26.69 14.17 10.44
N ILE A 425 27.79 13.45 10.20
CA ILE A 425 28.34 12.48 11.16
C ILE A 425 28.68 13.19 12.47
N ARG A 426 29.45 14.30 12.41
CA ARG A 426 29.81 15.10 13.60
C ARG A 426 28.58 15.60 14.36
N THR A 427 27.53 15.97 13.64
CA THR A 427 26.26 16.38 14.27
C THR A 427 25.64 15.25 15.11
N PHE A 428 25.72 14.00 14.65
CA PHE A 428 25.23 12.84 15.41
C PHE A 428 26.19 12.35 16.50
N GLN A 429 27.49 12.61 16.38
CA GLN A 429 28.50 12.28 17.42
C GLN A 429 28.25 13.03 18.75
N GLN A 430 27.46 14.10 18.72
CA GLN A 430 26.96 14.81 19.92
C GLN A 430 26.00 13.96 20.75
N HIS A 431 25.51 12.84 20.22
CA HIS A 431 24.66 11.89 20.90
C HIS A 431 25.41 10.61 21.21
N LYS A 432 25.18 10.03 22.39
CA LYS A 432 25.81 8.76 22.79
C LYS A 432 25.10 7.58 22.11
N LEU A 433 25.37 7.40 20.83
CA LEU A 433 24.76 6.34 20.03
C LEU A 433 25.21 4.95 20.49
N HIS A 434 24.26 4.02 20.54
CA HIS A 434 24.49 2.63 20.93
C HIS A 434 24.82 1.79 19.69
N GLU A 435 25.89 1.00 19.78
CA GLU A 435 26.36 0.12 18.72
C GLU A 435 25.27 -0.85 18.24
N ALA A 436 24.53 -1.47 19.18
CA ALA A 436 23.54 -2.51 18.88
C ALA A 436 22.33 -2.04 18.04
N ILE A 437 22.07 -0.72 17.99
CA ILE A 437 20.91 -0.15 17.30
C ILE A 437 21.28 0.91 16.26
N THR A 438 22.57 1.17 16.07
CA THR A 438 23.11 2.07 15.05
C THR A 438 23.63 1.24 13.88
N SER A 439 23.18 1.55 12.66
CA SER A 439 23.60 0.81 11.47
C SER A 439 23.61 1.69 10.22
N VAL A 440 24.49 1.35 9.27
CA VAL A 440 24.58 2.03 7.97
C VAL A 440 24.36 1.00 6.87
N HIS A 441 23.56 1.35 5.88
CA HIS A 441 23.26 0.48 4.74
C HIS A 441 23.40 1.27 3.44
N ILE A 442 24.12 0.71 2.47
CA ILE A 442 24.21 1.25 1.12
C ILE A 442 23.51 0.28 0.17
N ASP A 443 22.46 0.75 -0.49
CA ASP A 443 21.74 0.00 -1.52
C ASP A 443 22.26 0.40 -2.91
N LEU A 444 22.93 -0.52 -3.60
CA LEU A 444 23.28 -0.37 -5.02
C LEU A 444 22.13 -0.86 -5.90
N TRP A 445 21.79 -0.07 -6.92
CA TRP A 445 20.81 -0.47 -7.93
C TRP A 445 21.40 -1.35 -9.05
N VAL A 446 22.73 -1.49 -9.12
CA VAL A 446 23.40 -2.30 -10.16
C VAL A 446 23.90 -3.62 -9.56
N GLU A 447 23.41 -4.74 -10.07
CA GLU A 447 23.78 -6.11 -9.66
C GLU A 447 25.18 -6.48 -10.16
N ALA A 448 26.23 -5.98 -9.51
CA ALA A 448 27.59 -6.48 -9.69
C ALA A 448 28.07 -7.18 -8.41
N ALA A 449 28.07 -8.52 -8.41
CA ALA A 449 28.35 -9.36 -7.25
C ALA A 449 29.73 -9.11 -6.61
N SER A 450 30.73 -8.67 -7.39
CA SER A 450 32.08 -8.36 -6.89
C SER A 450 32.14 -7.10 -6.02
N ARG A 451 31.07 -6.30 -5.93
CA ARG A 451 31.08 -4.98 -5.27
C ARG A 451 30.52 -4.97 -3.85
N TYR A 452 29.91 -6.07 -3.41
CA TYR A 452 29.28 -6.15 -2.08
C TYR A 452 30.28 -6.11 -0.92
N LEU A 453 31.49 -6.67 -1.10
CA LEU A 453 32.52 -6.66 -0.05
C LEU A 453 32.97 -5.23 0.29
N TYR A 454 33.08 -4.38 -0.73
CA TYR A 454 33.54 -2.99 -0.58
C TYR A 454 32.51 -2.12 0.16
N LEU A 455 31.24 -2.26 -0.19
CA LEU A 455 30.17 -1.54 0.49
C LEU A 455 30.07 -1.88 1.98
N SER A 456 30.26 -3.15 2.33
CA SER A 456 30.22 -3.57 3.72
C SER A 456 31.28 -2.84 4.53
N ARG A 457 32.51 -2.69 3.99
CA ARG A 457 33.58 -1.97 4.68
C ARG A 457 33.26 -0.48 4.82
N VAL A 458 32.74 0.16 3.77
CA VAL A 458 32.33 1.58 3.82
C VAL A 458 31.23 1.81 4.85
N CYS A 459 30.22 0.93 4.90
CA CYS A 459 29.15 1.02 5.90
C CYS A 459 29.69 0.92 7.33
N GLU A 460 30.63 -0.01 7.58
CA GLU A 460 31.25 -0.14 8.90
C GLU A 460 32.11 1.08 9.25
N VAL A 461 32.89 1.64 8.32
CA VAL A 461 33.67 2.87 8.59
C VAL A 461 32.76 4.03 8.97
N ILE A 462 31.66 4.26 8.24
CA ILE A 462 30.70 5.33 8.58
C ILE A 462 30.06 5.05 9.95
N ARG A 463 29.70 3.79 10.22
CA ARG A 463 29.11 3.39 11.50
C ARG A 463 30.08 3.58 12.67
N GLU A 464 31.33 3.16 12.54
CA GLU A 464 32.38 3.34 13.54
C GLU A 464 32.55 4.82 13.90
N ASN A 465 32.52 5.71 12.91
CA ASN A 465 32.60 7.15 13.14
C ASN A 465 31.33 7.71 13.79
N LEU A 466 30.14 7.28 13.38
CA LEU A 466 28.89 7.66 14.06
C LEU A 466 28.86 7.25 15.55
N LEU A 467 29.58 6.19 15.92
CA LEU A 467 29.65 5.70 17.30
C LEU A 467 30.69 6.42 18.17
N GLN A 468 31.56 7.24 17.58
CA GLN A 468 32.44 8.10 18.35
C GLN A 468 31.61 9.19 19.02
N TYR A 469 31.77 9.36 20.33
CA TYR A 469 31.05 10.37 21.09
C TYR A 469 31.92 11.60 21.28
N GLU A 470 31.42 12.75 20.82
CA GLU A 470 32.05 14.06 20.96
C GLU A 470 31.08 14.99 21.70
N PRO A 471 31.23 15.20 23.02
CA PRO A 471 30.33 16.08 23.77
C PRO A 471 30.42 17.51 23.25
N ARG A 472 29.31 18.25 23.34
CA ARG A 472 29.28 19.66 22.93
C ARG A 472 30.24 20.47 23.79
N ALA A 473 30.88 21.47 23.21
CA ALA A 473 31.74 22.40 23.94
C ALA A 473 31.01 23.03 25.13
N ASP A 474 29.72 23.36 24.94
CA ASP A 474 28.87 23.96 25.98
C ASP A 474 28.64 23.04 27.20
N ASP A 475 28.76 21.71 27.04
CA ASP A 475 28.58 20.74 28.12
C ASP A 475 29.87 20.54 28.95
N GLN A 476 31.01 21.09 28.52
CA GLN A 476 32.29 20.95 29.25
C GLN A 476 32.47 22.02 30.34
N ASP A 477 31.70 23.11 30.27
CA ASP A 477 31.77 24.25 31.19
C ASP A 477 30.66 24.27 32.27
N ALA A 478 29.75 23.29 32.25
CA ALA A 478 28.62 23.13 33.17
C ALA A 478 28.84 21.97 34.15
#